data_AF-A0A7Y5MVH5-F1
#
_entry.id   AF-A0A7Y5MVH5-F1
#
_cell.length_a   1.000
_cell.length_b   1.000
_cell.length_c   1.000
_cell.angle_alpha   90.00
_cell.angle_beta   90.00
_cell.angle_gamma   90.00
#
_symmetry.space_group_name_H-M   'P 1'
#
loop_
_entity.id
_entity.type
_entity.pdbx_description
1 polymer ?
#
loop_
_entity_poly.entity_id
_entity_poly.type
_entity_poly.pdbx_seq_one_letter_code
_entity_poly.pdbx_strand_id
1 'polypeptide(L)'
;MNFLNYGFMCLYIGIYLFFHLTNTPFPGFLQTVNLIVCWGFLLWGGYIAGKVIIDCILLGAKGQMQPVHIRNGILLATLNYLPVVMMSVFMLKEGFK
;
A
#
# COMPACT_ATOMS: atom_id res chain seq x y z
N MET A 1 -7.99 -1.63 -8.74
CA MET A 1 -7.22 -2.30 -7.67
C MET A 1 -6.51 -3.49 -8.31
N ASN A 2 -5.18 -3.50 -8.39
CA ASN A 2 -4.47 -4.61 -9.04
C ASN A 2 -4.63 -5.89 -8.21
N PHE A 3 -5.21 -6.93 -8.80
CA PHE A 3 -5.43 -8.26 -8.18
C PHE A 3 -4.16 -8.79 -7.48
N LEU A 4 -3.00 -8.52 -8.06
CA LEU A 4 -1.68 -8.82 -7.50
C LEU A 4 -1.41 -8.15 -6.14
N ASN A 5 -1.77 -6.87 -5.97
CA ASN A 5 -1.58 -6.18 -4.67
C ASN A 5 -2.45 -6.79 -3.59
N TYR A 6 -3.69 -7.15 -3.94
CA TYR A 6 -4.62 -7.77 -3.00
C TYR A 6 -4.16 -9.18 -2.62
N GLY A 7 -3.74 -9.98 -3.62
CA GLY A 7 -3.17 -11.31 -3.40
C GLY A 7 -1.94 -11.27 -2.50
N PHE A 8 -0.99 -10.36 -2.76
CA PHE A 8 0.19 -10.19 -1.92
C PHE A 8 -0.16 -9.76 -0.48
N MET A 9 -1.09 -8.82 -0.30
CA MET A 9 -1.53 -8.41 1.04
C MET A 9 -2.17 -9.57 1.82
N CYS A 10 -3.04 -10.35 1.18
CA CYS A 10 -3.66 -11.52 1.80
C CYS A 10 -2.63 -12.59 2.16
N LEU A 11 -1.64 -12.83 1.30
CA LEU A 11 -0.57 -13.79 1.55
C LEU A 11 0.28 -13.35 2.76
N TYR A 12 0.57 -12.04 2.84
CA TYR A 12 1.35 -11.48 3.93
C TYR A 12 0.62 -11.53 5.28
N ILE A 13 -0.67 -11.20 5.27
CA ILE A 13 -1.56 -11.35 6.44
C ILE A 13 -1.67 -12.81 6.86
N GLY A 14 -1.81 -13.73 5.90
CA GLY A 14 -1.91 -15.16 6.15
C GLY A 14 -0.65 -15.73 6.79
N ILE A 15 0.54 -15.32 6.32
CA ILE A 15 1.81 -15.69 6.94
C ILE A 15 1.89 -15.15 8.37
N TYR A 16 1.53 -13.89 8.59
CA TYR A 16 1.51 -13.32 9.93
C TYR A 16 0.57 -14.08 10.89
N LEU A 17 -0.67 -14.32 10.47
CA LEU A 17 -1.66 -15.07 11.23
C LEU A 17 -1.23 -16.52 11.50
N PHE A 18 -0.57 -17.17 10.55
CA PHE A 18 -0.07 -18.53 10.73
C PHE A 18 0.91 -18.61 11.90
N PHE A 19 1.96 -17.79 11.88
CA PHE A 19 2.97 -17.76 12.95
C PHE A 19 2.41 -17.29 14.30
N HIS A 20 1.42 -16.39 14.29
CA HIS A 20 0.72 -15.96 15.49
C HIS A 20 -0.16 -17.08 16.09
N LEU A 21 -0.86 -17.84 15.24
CA LEU A 21 -1.70 -18.97 15.67
C LEU A 21 -0.89 -20.19 16.11
N THR A 22 0.28 -20.42 15.52
CA THR A 22 1.15 -21.55 15.88
C THR A 22 2.08 -21.28 17.07
N ASN A 23 2.04 -20.08 17.68
CA ASN A 23 2.93 -19.67 18.80
C ASN A 23 4.42 -19.94 18.52
N THR A 24 4.79 -19.97 17.25
CA THR A 24 6.17 -20.21 16.82
C THR A 24 6.93 -18.89 16.77
N PRO A 25 8.14 -18.80 17.35
CA PRO A 25 8.92 -17.58 17.28
C PRO A 25 9.19 -17.23 15.81
N PHE A 26 8.90 -15.98 15.42
CA PHE A 26 9.19 -15.52 14.08
C PHE A 26 10.70 -15.62 13.83
N PRO A 27 11.15 -16.38 12.81
CA PRO A 27 12.56 -16.40 12.46
C PRO A 27 13.01 -15.00 12.06
N GLY A 28 14.13 -14.52 12.60
CA GLY A 28 14.60 -13.13 12.40
C GLY A 28 14.80 -12.72 10.93
N PHE A 29 14.97 -13.69 10.02
CA PHE A 29 14.98 -13.42 8.58
C PHE A 29 13.63 -12.92 8.04
N LEU A 30 12.49 -13.42 8.56
CA LEU A 30 11.16 -12.97 8.16
C LEU A 30 10.88 -11.52 8.57
N GLN A 31 11.46 -11.06 9.69
CA GLN A 31 11.44 -9.65 10.08
C GLN A 31 12.09 -8.76 9.02
N THR A 32 13.29 -9.14 8.54
CA THR A 32 14.01 -8.38 7.51
C THR A 32 13.26 -8.40 6.18
N VAL A 33 12.73 -9.57 5.77
CA VAL A 33 11.93 -9.70 4.56
C VAL A 33 10.66 -8.84 4.67
N ASN A 34 10.00 -8.79 5.82
CA ASN A 34 8.85 -7.92 6.03
C ASN A 34 9.19 -6.43 5.94
N LEU A 35 10.32 -6.03 6.50
CA LEU A 35 10.75 -4.64 6.42
C LEU A 35 10.98 -4.24 4.95
N ILE A 36 11.69 -5.07 4.18
CA ILE A 36 11.96 -4.84 2.75
C ILE A 36 10.66 -4.82 1.94
N VAL A 37 9.76 -5.78 2.17
CA VAL A 37 8.49 -5.88 1.44
C VAL A 37 7.58 -4.70 1.78
N CYS A 38 7.44 -4.32 3.05
CA CYS A 38 6.66 -3.15 3.46
C CYS A 38 7.19 -1.86 2.83
N TRP A 39 8.50 -1.66 2.81
CA TRP A 39 9.12 -0.52 2.14
C TRP A 39 8.89 -0.53 0.62
N GLY A 40 8.98 -1.70 -0.01
CA GLY A 40 8.66 -1.88 -1.42
C GLY A 40 7.20 -1.53 -1.74
N PHE A 41 6.26 -1.96 -0.90
CA PHE A 41 4.84 -1.65 -1.03
C PHE A 41 4.53 -0.15 -0.84
N LEU A 42 5.18 0.50 0.12
CA LEU A 42 5.06 1.95 0.33
C LEU A 42 5.60 2.74 -0.86
N LEU A 43 6.80 2.39 -1.35
CA LEU A 43 7.38 3.04 -2.52
C LEU A 43 6.52 2.82 -3.78
N TRP A 44 6.08 1.59 -4.01
CA TRP A 44 5.26 1.23 -5.16
C TRP A 44 3.87 1.90 -5.12
N GLY A 45 3.19 1.81 -3.98
CA GLY A 45 1.88 2.43 -3.80
C GLY A 45 1.95 3.96 -3.85
N GLY A 46 2.99 4.55 -3.24
CA GLY A 46 3.24 5.99 -3.27
C GLY A 46 3.56 6.48 -4.69
N TYR A 47 4.35 5.73 -5.45
CA TYR A 47 4.64 6.04 -6.85
C TYR A 47 3.38 6.01 -7.73
N ILE A 48 2.54 4.97 -7.60
CA ILE A 48 1.29 4.88 -8.36
C ILE A 48 0.33 6.00 -7.99
N ALA A 49 0.11 6.23 -6.69
CA ALA A 49 -0.77 7.30 -6.22
C ALA A 49 -0.26 8.67 -6.67
N GLY A 50 1.04 8.93 -6.53
CA GLY A 50 1.68 10.16 -6.98
C GLY A 50 1.55 10.38 -8.49
N LYS A 51 1.74 9.33 -9.30
CA LYS A 51 1.54 9.40 -10.75
C LYS A 51 0.10 9.78 -11.10
N VAL A 52 -0.90 9.17 -10.47
CA VAL A 52 -2.32 9.49 -10.71
C VAL A 52 -2.62 10.94 -10.33
N ILE A 53 -2.07 11.43 -9.21
CA ILE A 53 -2.23 12.82 -8.79
C ILE A 53 -1.62 13.78 -9.83
N ILE A 54 -0.41 13.49 -10.29
CA ILE A 54 0.28 14.30 -11.32
C ILE A 54 -0.50 14.29 -12.63
N ASP A 55 -1.00 13.14 -13.07
CA ASP A 55 -1.81 13.02 -14.29
C ASP A 55 -3.12 13.83 -14.18
N CYS A 56 -3.80 13.80 -13.02
CA CYS A 56 -4.98 14.62 -12.76
C CYS A 56 -4.67 16.13 -12.80
N ILE A 57 -3.52 16.56 -12.26
CA ILE A 57 -3.08 17.96 -12.30
C ILE A 57 -2.75 18.39 -13.73
N LEU A 58 -2.04 17.53 -14.49
CA LEU A 58 -1.66 17.80 -15.87
C LEU A 58 -2.89 17.91 -16.80
N LEU A 59 -3.88 17.03 -16.62
CA LEU A 59 -5.16 17.06 -17.35
C LEU A 59 -5.99 18.30 -16.99
N GLY A 60 -5.92 18.73 -15.73
CA GLY A 60 -6.49 20.00 -15.29
C GLY A 60 -5.84 21.21 -15.93
N ALA A 61 -4.51 21.25 -15.98
CA ALA A 61 -3.75 22.33 -16.61
C ALA A 61 -4.02 22.46 -18.11
N LYS A 62 -4.36 21.34 -18.78
CA LYS A 62 -4.76 21.31 -20.20
C LYS A 62 -6.23 21.71 -20.44
N GLY A 63 -6.99 22.01 -19.39
CA GLY A 63 -8.42 22.35 -19.50
C GLY A 63 -9.30 21.16 -19.90
N GLN A 64 -8.77 19.93 -19.89
CA GLN A 64 -9.48 18.72 -20.33
C GLN A 64 -10.26 18.03 -19.19
N MET A 65 -10.21 18.58 -17.98
CA MET A 65 -10.87 18.03 -16.80
C MET A 65 -11.48 19.14 -15.95
N GLN A 66 -12.75 18.97 -15.55
CA GLN A 66 -13.38 19.88 -14.61
C GLN A 66 -12.71 19.78 -13.22
N PRO A 67 -12.59 20.88 -12.47
CA PRO A 67 -11.91 20.92 -11.17
C PRO A 67 -12.51 19.94 -10.14
N VAL A 68 -13.80 19.62 -10.25
CA VAL A 68 -14.48 18.60 -9.43
C VAL A 68 -13.93 17.19 -9.69
N HIS A 69 -13.62 16.86 -10.95
CA HIS A 69 -13.09 15.55 -11.31
C HIS A 69 -11.61 15.38 -10.96
N ILE A 70 -10.82 16.46 -10.98
CA ILE A 70 -9.44 16.47 -10.50
C ILE A 70 -9.41 16.16 -9.00
N ARG A 71 -10.24 16.85 -8.22
CA ARG A 71 -10.32 16.67 -6.77
C ARG A 71 -10.80 15.26 -6.42
N ASN A 72 -11.81 14.74 -7.12
CA ASN A 72 -12.27 13.36 -6.94
C ASN A 72 -11.20 12.33 -7.35
N GLY A 73 -10.44 12.56 -8.42
CA GLY A 73 -9.35 11.67 -8.85
C GLY A 73 -8.22 11.59 -7.83
N ILE A 74 -7.80 12.73 -7.26
CA ILE A 74 -6.82 12.79 -6.17
C ILE A 74 -7.34 12.08 -4.92
N LEU A 75 -8.61 12.32 -4.55
CA LEU A 75 -9.23 11.69 -3.38
C LEU A 75 -9.29 10.16 -3.56
N LEU A 76 -9.66 9.69 -4.75
CA LEU A 76 -9.72 8.28 -5.09
C LEU A 76 -8.33 7.62 -5.08
N ALA A 77 -7.30 8.30 -5.60
CA ALA A 77 -5.92 7.83 -5.56
C ALA A 77 -5.43 7.69 -4.10
N THR A 78 -5.78 8.65 -3.25
CA THR A 78 -5.41 8.68 -1.84
C THR A 78 -6.13 7.58 -1.05
N LEU A 79 -7.44 7.42 -1.26
CA LEU A 79 -8.25 6.35 -0.66
C LEU A 79 -7.81 4.95 -1.07
N ASN A 80 -7.29 4.78 -2.29
CA ASN A 80 -6.75 3.50 -2.73
C ASN A 80 -5.34 3.22 -2.17
N TYR A 81 -4.59 4.25 -1.79
CA TYR A 81 -3.27 4.10 -1.18
C TYR A 81 -3.34 3.92 0.34
N LEU A 82 -4.37 4.47 0.99
CA LEU A 82 -4.57 4.41 2.44
C LEU A 82 -4.47 2.99 3.03
N PRO A 83 -5.10 1.94 2.47
CA PRO A 83 -5.02 0.58 3.00
C PRO A 83 -3.59 0.05 2.95
N VAL A 84 -2.84 0.40 1.90
CA VAL A 84 -1.44 -0.01 1.75
C VAL A 84 -0.60 0.60 2.87
N VAL A 85 -0.75 1.90 3.11
CA VAL A 85 -0.04 2.61 4.19
C VAL A 85 -0.41 2.04 5.56
N MET A 86 -1.70 1.87 5.85
CA MET A 86 -2.15 1.35 7.14
C MET A 86 -1.62 -0.06 7.41
N MET A 87 -1.63 -0.92 6.39
CA MET A 87 -1.10 -2.28 6.52
C MET A 87 0.41 -2.29 6.73
N SER A 88 1.16 -1.50 5.96
CA SER A 88 2.62 -1.39 6.10
C SER A 88 2.99 -0.87 7.48
N VAL A 89 2.27 0.14 7.99
CA VAL A 89 2.47 0.67 9.34
C VAL A 89 2.15 -0.39 10.40
N PHE A 90 1.03 -1.10 10.27
CA PHE A 90 0.65 -2.17 11.20
C PHE A 90 1.71 -3.28 11.24
N MET A 91 2.20 -3.73 10.08
CA MET A 91 3.22 -4.77 10.00
C MET A 91 4.59 -4.32 10.50
N LEU A 92 4.95 -3.04 10.33
CA LEU A 92 6.19 -2.47 10.86
C LEU A 92 6.15 -2.26 12.38
N LYS A 93 4.96 -2.02 12.96
CA LYS A 93 4.82 -1.66 14.38
C LYS A 93 4.39 -2.82 15.29
N GLU A 94 3.48 -3.67 14.81
CA GLU A 94 2.85 -4.74 15.60
C GLU A 94 3.15 -6.15 15.07
N GLY A 95 3.34 -6.30 13.74
CA GLY A 95 3.39 -7.63 13.13
C GLY A 95 4.66 -8.46 13.39
N PHE A 96 5.75 -7.85 13.84
CA PHE A 96 7.04 -8.55 13.91
C PHE A 96 7.94 -8.04 15.05
N LYS A 97 7.36 -7.67 16.19
CA LYS A 97 8.10 -7.40 17.43
C LYS A 97 8.19 -8.65 18.30
#